data_AF-A0A5C8NXW2-F1
#
_entry.id   AF-A0A5C8NXW2-F1
#
_cell.length_a   1.000
_cell.length_b   1.000
_cell.length_c   1.000
_cell.angle_alpha   90.00
_cell.angle_beta   90.00
_cell.angle_gamma   90.00
#
_symmetry.space_group_name_H-M   'P 1'
#
loop_
_entity.id
_entity.type
_entity.pdbx_description
1 polymer ?
#
loop_
_entity_poly.entity_id
_entity_poly.type
_entity_poly.pdbx_seq_one_letter_code
_entity_poly.pdbx_strand_id
1 'polypeptide(L)'
;MQAQRPVYRIAAAGLDPRDVRLIEIVFKHSQYNRFEFVFDDGSNPHTVDVLLANTAAPEGLQAVSAVRKLPRHVPVVAAVPRGVPSPARHAISIDRLTLQLLPILNRVVEAELLSQDTQPMTVPLPRDDAQFPAAWPQPGAAAVAGQAEPAAPAAPSRLPATNAAPA
;
A
#
# COMPACT_ATOMS: atom_id res chain seq x y z
N MET A 1 8.57 -19.87 -30.70
CA MET A 1 9.34 -19.68 -29.44
C MET A 1 8.65 -18.57 -28.67
N GLN A 2 7.94 -18.89 -27.58
CA GLN A 2 7.26 -17.85 -26.79
C GLN A 2 8.34 -17.04 -26.09
N ALA A 3 8.63 -15.84 -26.59
CA ALA A 3 9.52 -14.92 -25.90
C ALA A 3 8.85 -14.62 -24.54
N GLN A 4 9.41 -15.19 -23.48
CA GLN A 4 8.91 -15.00 -22.13
C GLN A 4 9.13 -13.54 -21.79
N ARG A 5 8.03 -12.78 -21.65
CA ARG A 5 8.09 -11.35 -21.39
C ARG A 5 8.62 -11.13 -19.96
N PRO A 6 9.44 -10.10 -19.73
CA PRO A 6 9.91 -9.79 -18.38
C PRO A 6 8.71 -9.48 -17.48
N VAL A 7 8.68 -10.14 -16.31
CA VAL A 7 7.64 -9.98 -15.30
C VAL A 7 8.13 -9.00 -14.23
N TYR A 8 7.36 -7.96 -13.95
CA TYR A 8 7.63 -6.99 -12.89
C TYR A 8 6.51 -6.98 -11.86
N ARG A 9 6.88 -7.05 -10.59
CA ARG A 9 5.98 -7.08 -9.44
C ARG A 9 5.73 -5.67 -8.92
N ILE A 10 4.46 -5.29 -8.88
CA ILE A 10 4.00 -3.95 -8.51
C ILE A 10 3.23 -4.05 -7.21
N ALA A 11 3.68 -3.36 -6.17
CA ALA A 11 2.92 -3.22 -4.92
C ALA A 11 2.20 -1.87 -4.87
N ALA A 12 1.05 -1.83 -4.20
CA ALA A 12 0.34 -0.59 -3.93
C ALA A 12 0.24 -0.27 -2.43
N ALA A 13 0.31 1.02 -2.10
CA ALA A 13 0.14 1.49 -0.72
C ALA A 13 -0.67 2.79 -0.66
N GLY A 14 -1.58 2.88 0.31
CA GLY A 14 -2.43 4.07 0.52
C GLY A 14 -3.45 4.34 -0.58
N LEU A 15 -3.69 3.37 -1.47
CA LEU A 15 -4.72 3.45 -2.50
C LEU A 15 -6.04 2.86 -1.99
N ASP A 16 -7.14 3.45 -2.45
CA ASP A 16 -8.46 2.92 -2.14
C ASP A 16 -8.64 1.53 -2.77
N PRO A 17 -9.43 0.62 -2.15
CA PRO A 17 -9.68 -0.71 -2.69
C PRO A 17 -10.24 -0.70 -4.12
N ARG A 18 -10.98 0.36 -4.47
CA ARG A 18 -11.48 0.59 -5.82
C ARG A 18 -10.36 0.79 -6.83
N ASP A 19 -9.36 1.60 -6.49
CA ASP A 19 -8.24 1.92 -7.36
C ASP A 19 -7.31 0.72 -7.51
N VAL A 20 -7.05 0.01 -6.39
CA VAL A 20 -6.35 -1.28 -6.39
C VAL A 20 -7.03 -2.26 -7.34
N ARG A 21 -8.36 -2.38 -7.27
CA ARG A 21 -9.10 -3.26 -8.17
C ARG A 21 -8.99 -2.84 -9.63
N LEU A 22 -9.01 -1.54 -9.92
CA LEU A 22 -8.82 -1.04 -11.29
C LEU A 22 -7.42 -1.37 -11.82
N ILE A 23 -6.37 -1.27 -10.99
CA ILE A 23 -5.00 -1.65 -11.34
C ILE A 23 -4.94 -3.13 -11.72
N GLU A 24 -5.48 -4.01 -10.89
CA GLU A 24 -5.52 -5.45 -11.17
C GLU A 24 -6.23 -5.75 -12.50
N ILE A 25 -7.34 -5.06 -12.78
CA ILE A 25 -8.07 -5.21 -14.03
C ILE A 25 -7.18 -4.78 -15.19
N VAL A 26 -6.53 -3.61 -15.13
CA VAL A 26 -5.65 -3.13 -16.19
C VAL A 26 -4.52 -4.13 -16.45
N PHE A 27 -3.90 -4.68 -15.41
CA PHE A 27 -2.83 -5.67 -15.56
C PHE A 27 -3.32 -6.97 -16.20
N LYS A 28 -4.47 -7.50 -15.75
CA LYS A 28 -5.09 -8.70 -16.36
C LYS A 28 -5.40 -8.52 -17.84
N HIS A 29 -5.71 -7.30 -18.28
CA HIS A 29 -6.05 -6.99 -19.67
C HIS A 29 -4.86 -6.45 -20.49
N SER A 30 -3.66 -6.36 -19.90
CA SER A 30 -2.46 -5.82 -20.55
C SER A 30 -1.73 -6.80 -21.47
N GLN A 31 -2.46 -7.73 -22.09
CA GLN A 31 -1.91 -8.87 -22.85
C GLN A 31 -1.02 -8.51 -24.06
N TYR A 32 -1.08 -7.28 -24.56
CA TYR A 32 -0.22 -6.78 -25.64
C TYR A 32 0.96 -5.95 -25.15
N ASN A 33 1.08 -5.76 -23.83
CA ASN A 33 2.17 -4.99 -23.27
C ASN A 33 3.50 -5.74 -23.43
N ARG A 34 4.58 -4.95 -23.59
CA ARG A 34 5.96 -5.45 -23.72
C ARG A 34 6.43 -6.16 -22.45
N PHE A 35 5.99 -5.68 -21.30
CA PHE A 35 6.29 -6.22 -19.99
C PHE A 35 5.03 -6.80 -19.35
N GLU A 36 5.19 -7.85 -18.56
CA GLU A 36 4.11 -8.43 -17.77
C GLU A 36 4.14 -7.79 -16.38
N PHE A 37 3.04 -7.16 -15.98
CA PHE A 37 2.92 -6.54 -14.66
C PHE A 37 2.03 -7.41 -13.77
N VAL A 38 2.56 -7.82 -12.63
CA VAL A 38 1.84 -8.60 -11.64
C VAL A 38 1.64 -7.75 -10.40
N PHE A 39 0.40 -7.65 -9.94
CA PHE A 39 0.11 -6.99 -8.69
C PHE A 39 0.53 -7.91 -7.54
N ASP A 40 1.38 -7.40 -6.66
CA ASP A 40 1.82 -8.03 -5.42
C ASP A 40 1.14 -7.27 -4.28
N ASP A 41 0.56 -8.00 -3.34
CA ASP A 41 -0.12 -7.48 -2.16
C ASP A 41 0.84 -6.75 -1.19
N GLY A 42 2.14 -6.71 -1.51
CA GLY A 42 3.13 -5.94 -0.77
C GLY A 42 3.56 -6.65 0.51
N SER A 43 3.14 -7.89 0.72
CA SER A 43 3.46 -8.72 1.88
C SER A 43 4.97 -8.95 2.05
N ASN A 44 5.76 -8.86 0.97
CA ASN A 44 7.21 -8.92 1.04
C ASN A 44 7.86 -7.76 0.24
N PRO A 45 8.51 -6.80 0.90
CA PRO A 45 9.11 -5.66 0.21
C PRO A 45 10.33 -6.06 -0.62
N HIS A 46 10.91 -7.24 -0.36
CA HIS A 46 12.01 -7.81 -1.13
C HIS A 46 11.55 -8.51 -2.41
N THR A 47 10.26 -8.61 -2.70
CA THR A 47 9.77 -9.13 -3.99
C THR A 47 9.24 -8.04 -4.91
N VAL A 48 9.12 -6.80 -4.44
CA VAL A 48 8.53 -5.69 -5.21
C VAL A 48 9.56 -4.99 -6.09
N ASP A 49 9.27 -4.86 -7.38
CA ASP A 49 10.11 -4.15 -8.35
C ASP A 49 9.73 -2.68 -8.49
N VAL A 50 8.44 -2.34 -8.34
CA VAL A 50 7.95 -0.96 -8.37
C VAL A 50 6.89 -0.74 -7.29
N LEU A 51 6.99 0.37 -6.57
CA LEU A 51 5.96 0.78 -5.61
C LEU A 51 5.04 1.84 -6.23
N LEU A 52 3.74 1.59 -6.19
CA LEU A 52 2.70 2.57 -6.49
C LEU A 52 2.10 3.09 -5.17
N ALA A 53 2.44 4.32 -4.79
CA ALA A 53 2.06 4.86 -3.48
C ALA A 53 1.21 6.12 -3.61
N ASN A 54 0.10 6.17 -2.88
CA ASN A 54 -0.62 7.43 -2.69
C ASN A 54 0.09 8.30 -1.67
N THR A 55 0.86 9.27 -2.13
CA THR A 55 1.62 10.17 -1.26
C THR A 55 0.74 11.18 -0.51
N ALA A 56 -0.56 11.26 -0.81
CA ALA A 56 -1.51 12.03 -0.03
C ALA A 56 -2.03 11.26 1.20
N ALA A 57 -1.87 9.93 1.22
CA ALA A 57 -2.27 9.07 2.31
C ALA A 57 -1.06 8.74 3.23
N PRO A 58 -1.25 8.68 4.55
CA PRO A 58 -0.17 8.36 5.48
C PRO A 58 0.42 6.96 5.23
N GLU A 59 -0.40 5.99 4.84
CA GLU A 59 0.03 4.63 4.49
C GLU A 59 0.97 4.62 3.29
N GLY A 60 0.69 5.45 2.27
CA GLY A 60 1.54 5.58 1.10
C GLY A 60 2.89 6.22 1.44
N LEU A 61 2.90 7.26 2.28
CA LEU A 61 4.15 7.88 2.77
C LEU A 61 5.01 6.91 3.60
N GLN A 62 4.38 6.09 4.44
CA GLN A 62 5.06 5.05 5.20
C GLN A 62 5.69 4.00 4.28
N ALA A 63 4.95 3.53 3.27
CA ALA A 63 5.49 2.58 2.29
C ALA A 63 6.67 3.15 1.49
N VAL A 64 6.59 4.42 1.06
CA VAL A 64 7.72 5.10 0.40
C VAL A 64 8.94 5.16 1.32
N SER A 65 8.73 5.45 2.59
CA SER A 65 9.81 5.49 3.59
C SER A 65 10.41 4.10 3.84
N ALA A 66 9.59 3.05 3.86
CA ALA A 66 10.04 1.67 4.02
C ALA A 66 10.86 1.21 2.81
N VAL A 67 10.39 1.49 1.60
CA VAL A 67 11.07 1.13 0.36
C VAL A 67 12.41 1.86 0.20
N ARG A 68 12.50 3.12 0.64
CA ARG A 68 13.77 3.87 0.67
C ARG A 68 14.83 3.29 1.62
N LYS A 69 14.42 2.51 2.64
CA LYS A 69 15.34 1.85 3.58
C LYS A 69 15.87 0.51 3.04
N LEU A 70 15.37 0.03 1.90
CA LEU A 70 15.85 -1.21 1.31
C LEU A 70 17.27 -1.01 0.76
N PRO A 71 18.12 -2.07 0.80
CA PRO A 71 19.46 -2.02 0.23
C PRO A 71 19.48 -1.97 -1.30
N ARG A 72 18.31 -2.07 -1.95
CA ARG A 72 18.13 -1.96 -3.40
C ARG A 72 17.30 -0.72 -3.73
N HIS A 73 17.54 -0.17 -4.91
CA HIS A 73 16.71 0.90 -5.43
C HIS A 73 15.39 0.31 -5.97
N VAL A 74 14.26 0.75 -5.42
CA VAL A 74 12.93 0.42 -5.94
C VAL A 74 12.27 1.73 -6.37
N PRO A 75 11.95 1.91 -7.65
CA PRO A 75 11.27 3.09 -8.14
C PRO A 75 9.89 3.27 -7.50
N VAL A 76 9.56 4.52 -7.20
CA VAL A 76 8.29 4.92 -6.61
C VAL A 76 7.51 5.74 -7.62
N VAL A 77 6.28 5.30 -7.90
CA VAL A 77 5.29 6.04 -8.68
C VAL A 77 4.24 6.58 -7.73
N ALA A 78 4.07 7.90 -7.68
CA ALA A 78 3.05 8.51 -6.85
C ALA A 78 1.68 8.45 -7.53
N ALA A 79 0.69 7.84 -6.89
CA ALA A 79 -0.69 7.82 -7.37
C ALA A 79 -1.52 8.79 -6.53
N VAL A 80 -1.68 10.03 -7.00
CA VAL A 80 -2.30 11.11 -6.23
C VAL A 80 -3.67 11.52 -6.79
N PRO A 81 -4.57 12.05 -5.94
CA PRO A 81 -5.80 12.68 -6.42
C PRO A 81 -5.51 13.84 -7.36
N ARG A 82 -6.48 14.15 -8.23
CA ARG A 82 -6.33 15.26 -9.19
C ARG A 82 -6.14 16.59 -8.44
N GLY A 83 -5.15 17.36 -8.86
CA GLY A 83 -4.84 18.68 -8.29
C GLY A 83 -3.93 18.65 -7.06
N VAL A 84 -3.55 17.46 -6.58
CA VAL A 84 -2.53 17.33 -5.53
C VAL A 84 -1.15 17.31 -6.20
N PRO A 85 -0.24 18.24 -5.85
CA PRO A 85 1.12 18.19 -6.36
C PRO A 85 1.85 16.99 -5.76
N SER A 86 2.60 16.26 -6.59
CA SER A 86 3.47 15.18 -6.13
C SER A 86 4.93 15.54 -6.36
N PRO A 87 5.80 15.39 -5.34
CA PRO A 87 7.24 15.57 -5.50
C PRO A 87 7.94 14.35 -6.13
N ALA A 88 7.20 13.27 -6.44
CA ALA A 88 7.78 12.06 -7.03
C ALA A 88 8.19 12.30 -8.49
N ARG A 89 9.26 11.62 -8.93
CA ARG A 89 9.74 11.67 -10.32
C ARG A 89 8.67 11.19 -11.32
N HIS A 90 7.87 10.23 -10.90
CA HIS A 90 6.78 9.65 -11.68
C HIS A 90 5.49 9.79 -10.88
N ALA A 91 4.46 10.38 -11.50
CA ALA A 91 3.17 10.59 -10.86
C ALA A 91 2.00 10.23 -11.80
N ILE A 92 1.02 9.52 -11.26
CA ILE A 92 -0.25 9.15 -11.88
C ILE A 92 -1.36 9.88 -11.15
N SER A 93 -2.29 10.45 -11.91
CA SER A 93 -3.55 10.97 -11.37
C SER A 93 -4.54 9.81 -11.25
N ILE A 94 -5.12 9.60 -10.06
CA ILE A 94 -6.05 8.49 -9.79
C ILE A 94 -7.23 8.48 -10.79
N ASP A 95 -7.78 9.65 -11.12
CA ASP A 95 -8.85 9.83 -12.13
C ASP A 95 -8.48 9.29 -13.53
N ARG A 96 -7.18 9.27 -13.86
CA ARG A 96 -6.65 8.81 -15.15
C ARG A 96 -5.81 7.56 -15.03
N LEU A 97 -5.96 6.81 -13.95
CA LEU A 97 -5.15 5.64 -13.64
C LEU A 97 -5.12 4.66 -14.82
N THR A 98 -6.28 4.31 -15.38
CA THR A 98 -6.38 3.34 -16.49
C THR A 98 -5.59 3.75 -17.74
N LEU A 99 -5.50 5.05 -18.02
CA LEU A 99 -4.81 5.61 -19.18
C LEU A 99 -3.32 5.83 -18.90
N GLN A 100 -2.95 6.20 -17.68
CA GLN A 100 -1.61 6.62 -17.32
C GLN A 100 -0.74 5.49 -16.76
N LEU A 101 -1.35 4.46 -16.19
CA LEU A 101 -0.65 3.39 -15.47
C LEU A 101 0.36 2.66 -16.36
N LEU A 102 -0.09 2.04 -17.46
CA LEU A 102 0.81 1.27 -18.33
C LEU A 102 1.90 2.14 -18.98
N PRO A 103 1.60 3.33 -19.56
CA PRO A 103 2.63 4.18 -20.12
C PRO A 103 3.69 4.62 -19.10
N ILE A 104 3.28 4.96 -17.87
CA ILE A 104 4.22 5.39 -16.82
C ILE A 104 5.04 4.21 -16.31
N LEU A 105 4.43 3.05 -16.07
CA LEU A 105 5.17 1.86 -15.65
C LEU A 105 6.19 1.40 -16.69
N ASN A 106 5.82 1.40 -17.98
CA ASN A 106 6.75 1.08 -19.05
C ASN A 106 7.96 2.04 -19.05
N ARG A 107 7.70 3.35 -18.88
CA ARG A 107 8.76 4.36 -18.80
C ARG A 107 9.66 4.16 -17.57
N VAL A 108 9.10 3.82 -16.42
CA VAL A 108 9.87 3.53 -15.19
C VAL A 108 10.75 2.30 -15.41
N VAL A 109 10.20 1.23 -15.99
CA VAL A 109 10.98 0.03 -16.31
C VAL A 109 12.13 0.37 -17.26
N GLU A 110 11.87 1.12 -18.33
CA GLU A 110 12.88 1.46 -19.32
C GLU A 110 13.97 2.40 -18.75
N ALA A 111 13.59 3.39 -17.95
CA ALA A 111 14.50 4.39 -17.42
C ALA A 111 15.27 3.94 -16.17
N GLU A 112 14.65 3.12 -15.31
CA GLU A 112 15.20 2.82 -13.99
C GLU A 112 15.59 1.35 -13.85
N LEU A 113 14.83 0.41 -14.42
CA LEU A 113 15.09 -1.03 -14.21
C LEU A 113 16.00 -1.62 -15.30
N LEU A 114 15.76 -1.30 -16.57
CA LEU A 114 16.66 -1.73 -17.67
C LEU A 114 18.01 -1.00 -17.65
N SER A 115 18.02 0.24 -17.17
CA SER A 115 19.25 1.04 -17.08
C SER A 115 20.15 0.62 -15.90
N GLN A 116 19.59 0.01 -14.86
CA GLN A 116 20.35 -0.48 -13.69
C GLN A 116 21.11 -1.77 -13.96
N ASP A 117 20.64 -2.65 -14.86
CA ASP A 117 21.43 -3.78 -15.36
C ASP A 117 22.74 -3.32 -16.05
N THR A 118 22.82 -2.05 -16.44
CA THR A 118 24.00 -1.42 -17.07
C THR A 118 24.82 -0.55 -16.10
N GLN A 119 24.50 -0.48 -14.80
CA GLN A 119 25.33 0.30 -13.85
C GLN A 119 26.51 -0.51 -13.30
N PRO A 120 27.77 -0.07 -13.50
CA PRO A 120 28.93 -0.74 -12.96
C PRO A 120 28.99 -0.61 -11.42
N MET A 121 29.29 -1.74 -10.79
CA MET A 121 29.41 -1.98 -9.36
C MET A 121 30.48 -1.08 -8.71
N THR A 122 30.06 -0.12 -7.88
CA THR A 122 30.91 0.62 -6.92
C THR A 122 29.93 1.34 -5.96
N VAL A 123 29.94 1.29 -4.62
CA VAL A 123 30.92 1.06 -3.55
C VAL A 123 30.12 0.50 -2.33
N PRO A 124 30.65 -0.40 -1.48
CA PRO A 124 29.97 -0.84 -0.28
C PRO A 124 30.16 0.17 0.88
N LEU A 125 29.06 0.62 1.50
CA LEU A 125 29.08 1.34 2.78
C LEU A 125 28.69 0.40 3.94
N PRO A 126 29.20 0.62 5.17
CA PRO A 126 29.13 -0.35 6.26
C PRO A 126 27.74 -0.43 6.88
N ARG A 127 27.31 -1.65 7.20
CA ARG A 127 26.04 -1.97 7.83
C ARG A 127 26.18 -1.82 9.35
N ASP A 128 25.46 -0.87 9.93
CA ASP A 128 25.31 -0.75 11.38
C ASP A 128 24.15 -1.68 11.80
N ASP A 129 24.50 -2.74 12.52
CA ASP A 129 23.59 -3.72 13.11
C ASP A 129 22.80 -3.07 14.27
N ALA A 130 21.76 -2.31 13.93
CA ALA A 130 20.75 -1.87 14.87
C ALA A 130 19.44 -2.61 14.61
N GLN A 131 19.18 -3.55 15.51
CA GLN A 131 17.99 -4.36 15.72
C GLN A 131 16.68 -3.57 15.57
N PHE A 132 15.78 -3.99 14.67
CA PHE A 132 14.42 -3.43 14.55
C PHE A 132 13.34 -4.51 14.70
N PRO A 133 12.21 -4.16 15.34
CA PRO A 133 11.21 -5.12 15.80
C PRO A 133 10.42 -5.72 14.63
N ALA A 134 10.18 -7.02 14.74
CA ALA A 134 9.31 -7.78 13.87
C ALA A 134 7.84 -7.42 14.11
N ALA A 135 7.16 -7.03 13.03
CA ALA A 135 5.72 -7.09 12.76
C ALA A 135 5.21 -5.76 12.18
N TRP A 136 4.79 -5.81 10.92
CA TRP A 136 3.96 -4.76 10.34
C TRP A 136 2.52 -4.89 10.85
N PRO A 137 1.81 -3.77 11.08
CA PRO A 137 0.38 -3.81 11.33
C PRO A 137 -0.35 -4.26 10.06
N GLN A 138 -1.00 -5.41 10.13
CA GLN A 138 -1.92 -5.87 9.10
C GLN A 138 -3.19 -5.00 9.12
N PRO A 139 -3.71 -4.55 7.97
CA PRO A 139 -5.06 -4.02 7.91
C PRO A 139 -6.04 -5.19 7.96
N GLY A 140 -6.55 -5.53 9.15
CA GLY A 140 -7.57 -6.58 9.23
C GLY A 140 -7.83 -7.29 10.55
N ALA A 141 -7.27 -6.87 11.69
CA ALA A 141 -7.65 -7.44 12.99
C ALA A 141 -8.51 -6.45 13.78
N ALA A 142 -9.82 -6.54 13.59
CA ALA A 142 -10.81 -5.93 14.47
C ALA A 142 -10.61 -6.46 15.90
N ALA A 143 -10.17 -5.60 16.82
CA ALA A 143 -10.24 -5.89 18.25
C ALA A 143 -11.70 -5.67 18.71
N VAL A 144 -12.53 -6.68 18.50
CA VAL A 144 -13.69 -6.93 19.35
C VAL A 144 -13.17 -7.35 20.72
N ALA A 145 -13.06 -6.41 21.65
CA ALA A 145 -12.82 -6.75 23.05
C ALA A 145 -14.13 -7.27 23.65
N GLY A 146 -14.22 -8.60 23.72
CA GLY A 146 -15.29 -9.34 24.36
C GLY A 146 -15.29 -9.21 25.89
N GLN A 147 -16.49 -9.44 26.41
CA GLN A 147 -16.89 -9.57 27.81
C GLN A 147 -15.99 -10.45 28.69
N ALA A 148 -15.94 -10.08 29.98
CA ALA A 148 -16.08 -11.01 31.10
C ALA A 148 -16.56 -10.28 32.38
N GLU A 149 -17.83 -10.46 32.73
CA GLU A 149 -18.41 -10.40 34.11
C GLU A 149 -17.89 -11.61 34.94
N PRO A 150 -18.18 -11.85 36.26
CA PRO A 150 -19.00 -11.11 37.24
C PRO A 150 -18.46 -11.08 38.71
N ALA A 151 -19.12 -10.30 39.59
CA ALA A 151 -19.33 -10.54 41.05
C ALA A 151 -20.05 -9.31 41.66
N ALA A 152 -21.06 -9.33 42.53
CA ALA A 152 -21.97 -10.31 43.14
C ALA A 152 -23.14 -9.47 43.77
N PRO A 153 -24.25 -10.07 44.23
CA PRO A 153 -25.54 -9.38 44.44
C PRO A 153 -25.79 -8.91 45.88
N ALA A 154 -26.54 -7.81 46.07
CA ALA A 154 -27.31 -7.53 47.30
C ALA A 154 -28.40 -6.44 47.11
N ALA A 155 -29.63 -6.91 46.85
CA ALA A 155 -30.93 -6.49 47.44
C ALA A 155 -31.46 -5.01 47.41
N PRO A 156 -32.80 -4.84 47.53
CA PRO A 156 -33.56 -3.78 46.85
C PRO A 156 -34.19 -2.72 47.79
N SER A 157 -34.60 -1.57 47.25
CA SER A 157 -35.69 -0.73 47.79
C SER A 157 -36.17 0.28 46.73
N ARG A 158 -37.32 -0.01 46.11
CA ARG A 158 -38.64 0.61 46.32
C ARG A 158 -38.77 2.06 45.80
N LEU A 159 -39.54 2.16 44.72
CA LEU A 159 -40.20 3.35 44.18
C LEU A 159 -41.06 4.06 45.23
N PRO A 160 -41.24 5.39 45.14
CA PRO A 160 -42.49 6.02 45.48
C PRO A 160 -43.32 6.24 44.22
N ALA A 161 -44.42 5.50 44.09
CA ALA A 161 -45.58 5.97 43.34
C ALA A 161 -46.38 6.86 44.30
N THR A 162 -46.63 8.11 43.92
CA THR A 162 -47.75 8.87 44.48
C THR A 162 -48.62 9.35 43.32
N ASN A 163 -49.85 8.84 43.31
CA ASN A 163 -50.95 9.35 42.53
C ASN A 163 -51.83 10.11 43.52
N ALA A 164 -52.07 11.41 43.29
CA ALA A 164 -53.10 12.17 43.98
C ALA A 164 -53.61 13.28 43.05
N ALA A 165 -54.88 13.16 42.69
CA ALA A 165 -55.68 14.07 41.88
C ALA A 165 -56.01 15.40 42.61
N PRO A 166 -56.42 16.41 41.84
CA PRO A 166 -57.57 17.27 42.19
C PRO A 166 -58.54 17.34 40.99
N ALA A 167 -59.85 17.58 41.08
CA ALA A 167 -60.78 17.97 42.13
C ALA A 167 -62.19 17.51 41.70
#